data_AF-A0A4V6MV59-F1
#
_entry.id   AF-A0A4V6MV59-F1
#
_cell.length_a   1.000
_cell.length_b   1.000
_cell.length_c   1.000
_cell.angle_alpha   90.00
_cell.angle_beta   90.00
_cell.angle_gamma   90.00
#
_symmetry.space_group_name_H-M   'P 1'
#
loop_
_entity.id
_entity.type
_entity.pdbx_description
1 polymer ?
#
loop_
_entity_poly.entity_id
_entity_poly.type
_entity_poly.pdbx_seq_one_letter_code
_entity_poly.pdbx_strand_id
1 'polypeptide(L)'
;MLYVPEFDCDLTLSRWTGRPSGLTIDPFGVECFVAAPTPKRRLFGRRPAAVRPAYLHVLVHRELAAERIKSWAVMQVARLGVVGDDPALSGDQLNRLVEAELGRLGSVTWTPSTVVIDGVDRPAEAFVVDEQRWAVWMDVGQQQVALVGRDIALDAARLRSASDAETREIRMAALRV
;
A
#
# COMPACT_ATOMS: atom_id res chain seq x y z
N MET A 1 10.21 4.66 -13.61
CA MET A 1 8.77 4.96 -13.71
C MET A 1 8.17 4.71 -12.35
N LEU A 2 7.27 5.60 -11.96
CA LEU A 2 6.58 5.58 -10.69
C LEU A 2 5.09 5.69 -11.00
N TYR A 3 4.27 4.90 -10.33
CA TYR A 3 2.82 5.03 -10.41
C TYR A 3 2.33 5.70 -9.12
N VAL A 4 1.41 6.64 -9.26
CA VAL A 4 0.77 7.36 -8.16
C VAL A 4 -0.75 7.31 -8.34
N PRO A 5 -1.54 7.51 -7.28
CA PRO A 5 -2.99 7.47 -7.40
C PRO A 5 -3.55 8.58 -8.30
N GLU A 6 -4.69 8.32 -8.93
CA GLU A 6 -5.47 9.35 -9.63
C GLU A 6 -6.22 10.29 -8.67
N PHE A 7 -6.39 9.89 -7.40
CA PHE A 7 -7.06 10.68 -6.37
C PHE A 7 -6.09 11.53 -5.53
N ASP A 8 -6.62 12.60 -4.96
CA ASP A 8 -5.87 13.50 -4.08
C ASP A 8 -5.44 12.78 -2.80
N CYS A 9 -4.14 12.79 -2.53
CA CYS A 9 -3.53 12.19 -1.34
C CYS A 9 -2.17 12.82 -1.04
N ASP A 10 -1.74 12.72 0.22
CA ASP A 10 -0.39 13.08 0.60
C ASP A 10 0.56 11.95 0.19
N LEU A 11 1.47 12.25 -0.74
CA LEU A 11 2.46 11.31 -1.25
C LEU A 11 3.78 11.45 -0.50
N THR A 12 4.34 10.32 -0.07
CA THR A 12 5.69 10.26 0.45
C THR A 12 6.43 9.07 -0.13
N LEU A 13 7.74 9.19 -0.30
CA LEU A 13 8.55 8.04 -0.67
C LEU A 13 8.49 7.02 0.46
N SER A 14 8.16 5.78 0.13
CA SER A 14 8.02 4.70 1.09
C SER A 14 9.32 4.50 1.86
N ARG A 15 9.25 4.60 3.19
CA ARG A 15 10.40 4.45 4.09
C ARG A 15 10.48 3.07 4.75
N TRP A 16 9.61 2.14 4.38
CA TRP A 16 9.35 0.96 5.22
C TRP A 16 10.56 0.04 5.41
N THR A 17 10.75 -0.33 6.68
CA THR A 17 11.59 -1.43 7.14
C THR A 17 10.95 -2.76 6.73
N GLY A 18 11.77 -3.75 6.32
CA GLY A 18 11.27 -5.00 5.73
C GLY A 18 11.33 -5.05 4.20
N ARG A 19 12.29 -4.35 3.60
CA ARG A 19 12.64 -4.48 2.18
C ARG A 19 12.83 -5.96 1.83
N PRO A 20 12.38 -6.44 0.65
CA PRO A 20 12.78 -7.75 0.16
C PRO A 20 14.31 -7.84 0.20
N SER A 21 14.86 -8.83 0.90
CA SER A 21 16.31 -8.96 1.03
C SER A 21 16.99 -9.31 -0.31
N GLY A 22 18.22 -8.84 -0.53
CA GLY A 22 19.02 -9.19 -1.71
C GLY A 22 18.83 -8.29 -2.95
N LEU A 23 18.47 -7.03 -2.75
CA LEU A 23 18.33 -6.05 -3.83
C LEU A 23 19.64 -5.32 -4.12
N THR A 24 19.99 -5.22 -5.40
CA THR A 24 21.10 -4.39 -5.91
C THR A 24 20.71 -2.92 -6.09
N ILE A 25 19.43 -2.66 -6.32
CA ILE A 25 18.85 -1.32 -6.46
C ILE A 25 17.73 -1.16 -5.45
N ASP A 26 17.72 -0.05 -4.71
CA ASP A 26 16.66 0.23 -3.75
C ASP A 26 15.29 0.31 -4.47
N PRO A 27 14.26 -0.40 -3.96
CA PRO A 27 12.95 -0.41 -4.58
C PRO A 27 12.30 0.96 -4.43
N PHE A 28 11.58 1.41 -5.47
CA PHE A 28 10.82 2.66 -5.43
C PHE A 28 9.38 2.35 -5.01
N GLY A 29 9.03 2.71 -3.78
CA GLY A 29 7.66 2.69 -3.29
C GLY A 29 7.16 4.09 -2.98
N VAL A 30 5.86 4.33 -3.14
CA VAL A 30 5.17 5.53 -2.67
C VAL A 30 4.09 5.11 -1.70
N GLU A 31 4.04 5.79 -0.57
CA GLU A 31 2.94 5.70 0.36
C GLU A 31 2.02 6.90 0.14
N CYS A 32 0.74 6.61 0.01
CA CYS A 32 -0.31 7.57 -0.27
C CYS A 32 -1.26 7.56 0.93
N PHE A 33 -1.39 8.71 1.59
CA PHE A 33 -2.30 8.89 2.70
C PHE A 33 -3.47 9.75 2.23
N VAL A 34 -4.66 9.17 2.15
CA VAL A 34 -5.88 9.92 1.87
C VAL A 34 -6.35 10.52 3.19
N ALA A 35 -6.36 11.85 3.26
CA ALA A 35 -6.83 12.55 4.44
C ALA A 35 -8.26 12.10 4.77
N ALA A 36 -8.49 11.72 6.03
CA ALA A 36 -9.84 11.43 6.48
C ALA A 36 -10.71 12.70 6.33
N PRO A 37 -11.97 12.57 5.87
CA PRO A 37 -12.86 13.71 5.74
C PRO A 37 -12.96 14.43 7.09
N THR A 38 -12.77 15.75 7.09
CA THR A 38 -12.81 16.54 8.32
C THR A 38 -14.18 16.33 8.98
N PRO A 39 -14.24 15.77 10.20
CA PRO A 39 -15.51 15.42 10.76
C PRO A 39 -16.31 16.70 11.05
N LYS A 40 -17.52 16.80 10.48
CA LYS A 40 -18.42 17.92 10.75
C LYS A 40 -18.64 18.01 12.26
N ARG A 41 -18.36 19.18 12.86
CA ARG A 41 -18.62 19.45 14.29
C ARG A 41 -20.05 19.03 14.62
N ARG A 42 -20.22 17.99 15.45
CA ARG A 42 -21.54 17.62 15.97
C ARG A 42 -22.01 18.70 16.95
N LEU A 43 -23.30 19.01 16.92
CA LEU A 43 -23.98 20.04 17.73
C LEU A 43 -23.95 19.81 19.27
N PHE A 44 -23.15 18.86 19.77
CA PHE A 44 -23.13 18.47 21.19
C PHE A 44 -21.73 18.22 21.76
N GLY A 45 -20.68 18.87 21.24
CA GLY A 45 -19.34 18.87 21.85
C GLY A 45 -18.61 17.52 21.89
N ARG A 46 -19.24 16.42 21.46
CA ARG A 46 -18.63 15.09 21.37
C ARG A 46 -17.59 15.12 20.25
N ARG A 47 -16.32 15.04 20.62
CA ARG A 47 -15.20 14.91 19.68
C ARG A 47 -15.42 13.60 18.90
N PRO A 48 -15.55 13.65 17.57
CA PRO A 48 -15.61 12.43 16.77
C PRO A 48 -14.33 11.61 17.02
N ALA A 49 -14.47 10.27 17.01
CA ALA A 49 -13.32 9.39 17.04
C ALA A 49 -12.34 9.81 15.93
N ALA A 50 -11.04 9.76 16.22
CA ALA A 50 -10.03 10.07 15.22
C ALA A 50 -10.22 9.12 14.03
N VAL A 51 -10.63 9.67 12.90
CA VAL A 51 -10.77 8.88 11.67
C VAL A 51 -9.36 8.66 11.15
N ARG A 52 -8.94 7.39 11.08
CA ARG A 52 -7.64 7.03 10.52
C ARG A 52 -7.63 7.37 9.03
N PRO A 53 -6.53 7.94 8.48
CA PRO A 53 -6.44 8.17 7.05
C PRO A 53 -6.44 6.84 6.30
N ALA A 54 -7.04 6.85 5.11
CA ALA A 54 -6.93 5.72 4.21
C ALA A 54 -5.51 5.62 3.65
N TYR A 55 -5.08 4.42 3.31
CA TYR A 55 -3.69 4.13 2.97
C TYR A 55 -3.59 3.32 1.70
N LEU A 56 -2.77 3.78 0.75
CA LEU A 56 -2.35 2.99 -0.40
C LEU A 56 -0.82 3.01 -0.49
N HIS A 57 -0.22 1.83 -0.52
CA HIS A 57 1.18 1.69 -0.88
C HIS A 57 1.26 1.23 -2.33
N VAL A 58 2.03 1.93 -3.15
CA VAL A 58 2.39 1.52 -4.51
C VAL A 58 3.87 1.19 -4.55
N LEU A 59 4.23 -0.06 -4.80
CA LEU A 59 5.60 -0.53 -4.95
C LEU A 59 5.87 -0.86 -6.42
N VAL A 60 6.94 -0.31 -6.99
CA VAL A 60 7.39 -0.61 -8.35
C VAL A 60 8.79 -1.20 -8.32
N HIS A 61 8.96 -2.33 -8.98
CA HIS A 61 10.23 -3.05 -9.00
C HIS A 61 10.54 -3.68 -10.37
N ARG A 62 11.79 -4.07 -10.62
CA ARG A 62 12.22 -4.69 -11.91
C ARG A 62 12.96 -6.02 -11.77
N GLU A 63 13.55 -6.31 -10.61
CA GLU A 63 14.47 -7.46 -10.42
C GLU A 63 13.89 -8.59 -9.55
N LEU A 64 12.73 -8.39 -8.91
CA LEU A 64 12.16 -9.34 -7.96
C LEU A 64 11.14 -10.19 -8.69
N ALA A 65 11.22 -11.50 -8.48
CA ALA A 65 10.22 -12.43 -8.95
C ALA A 65 8.84 -12.12 -8.32
N ALA A 66 7.78 -12.41 -9.08
CA ALA A 66 6.39 -12.21 -8.68
C ALA A 66 6.09 -12.76 -7.29
N GLU A 67 6.48 -14.01 -7.01
CA GLU A 67 6.26 -14.68 -5.72
C GLU A 67 6.83 -13.91 -4.53
N ARG A 68 7.98 -13.26 -4.72
CA ARG A 68 8.62 -12.50 -3.64
C ARG A 68 7.89 -11.19 -3.35
N ILE A 69 7.39 -10.55 -4.40
CA ILE A 69 6.56 -9.34 -4.27
C ILE A 69 5.21 -9.68 -3.66
N LYS A 70 4.57 -10.78 -4.10
CA LYS A 70 3.32 -11.28 -3.54
C LYS A 70 3.46 -11.61 -2.05
N SER A 71 4.50 -12.36 -1.67
CA SER A 71 4.82 -12.67 -0.28
C SER A 71 5.04 -11.40 0.55
N TRP A 72 5.79 -10.44 0.02
CA TRP A 72 5.98 -9.13 0.66
C TRP A 72 4.65 -8.39 0.85
N ALA A 73 3.76 -8.37 -0.15
CA ALA A 73 2.49 -7.67 -0.09
C ALA A 73 1.54 -8.29 0.94
N VAL A 74 1.49 -9.63 1.03
CA VAL A 74 0.74 -10.36 2.08
C VAL A 74 1.26 -10.00 3.47
N MET A 75 2.58 -9.91 3.65
CA MET A 75 3.19 -9.44 4.91
C MET A 75 2.75 -8.02 5.26
N GLN A 76 2.65 -7.12 4.28
CA GLN A 76 2.16 -5.75 4.52
C GLN A 76 0.69 -5.74 4.93
N VAL A 77 -0.15 -6.53 4.26
CA VAL A 77 -1.57 -6.71 4.60
C VAL A 77 -1.74 -7.18 6.05
N ALA A 78 -0.96 -8.19 6.46
CA ALA A 78 -0.97 -8.67 7.84
C ALA A 78 -0.54 -7.57 8.84
N ARG A 79 0.56 -6.88 8.55
CA ARG A 79 1.06 -5.77 9.39
C ARG A 79 0.06 -4.62 9.53
N LEU A 80 -0.64 -4.25 8.45
CA LEU A 80 -1.66 -3.20 8.47
C LEU A 80 -2.88 -3.57 9.32
N GLY A 81 -3.26 -4.86 9.33
CA GLY A 81 -4.30 -5.37 10.22
C GLY A 81 -3.91 -5.19 11.68
N VAL A 82 -2.74 -5.71 12.07
CA VAL A 82 -2.24 -5.67 13.46
C VAL A 82 -2.04 -4.23 13.96
N VAL A 83 -1.40 -3.37 13.17
CA VAL A 83 -1.16 -1.96 13.56
C VAL A 83 -2.46 -1.14 13.51
N GLY A 84 -3.50 -1.63 12.83
CA GLY A 84 -4.82 -1.00 12.89
C GLY A 84 -5.53 -1.15 14.22
N ASP A 85 -5.34 -2.29 14.87
CA ASP A 85 -5.92 -2.56 16.18
C ASP A 85 -5.18 -1.82 17.30
N ASP A 86 -3.85 -1.74 17.20
CA ASP A 86 -3.02 -1.01 18.17
C ASP A 86 -1.78 -0.35 17.50
N PRO A 87 -1.84 0.98 17.25
CA PRO A 87 -0.73 1.72 16.66
C PRO A 87 0.53 1.80 17.53
N ALA A 88 0.46 1.49 18.83
CA ALA A 88 1.62 1.55 19.73
C ALA A 88 2.50 0.29 19.67
N LEU A 89 2.06 -0.76 18.97
CA LEU A 89 2.79 -2.01 18.84
C LEU A 89 4.14 -1.82 18.15
N SER A 90 5.18 -2.40 18.75
CA SER A 90 6.55 -2.38 18.20
C SER A 90 7.36 -3.61 18.59
N GLY A 91 8.52 -3.78 17.97
CA GLY A 91 9.47 -4.85 18.28
C GLY A 91 8.88 -6.26 18.18
N ASP A 92 9.31 -7.13 19.10
CA ASP A 92 8.95 -8.55 19.08
C ASP A 92 7.45 -8.81 19.24
N GLN A 93 6.75 -7.94 19.97
CA GLN A 93 5.31 -8.06 20.15
C GLN A 93 4.58 -7.87 18.82
N LEU A 94 4.97 -6.82 18.06
CA LEU A 94 4.44 -6.60 16.72
C LEU A 94 4.73 -7.79 15.81
N ASN A 95 5.98 -8.25 15.78
CA ASN A 95 6.38 -9.37 14.92
C ASN A 95 5.58 -10.65 15.20
N ARG A 96 5.36 -10.98 16.48
CA ARG A 96 4.56 -12.15 16.89
C ARG A 96 3.11 -12.04 16.44
N LEU A 97 2.51 -10.86 16.58
CA LEU A 97 1.12 -10.63 16.17
C LEU A 97 0.96 -10.66 14.65
N VAL A 98 1.95 -10.15 13.91
CA VAL A 98 1.97 -10.24 12.44
C VAL A 98 2.09 -11.69 11.98
N GLU A 99 2.95 -12.49 12.61
CA GLU A 99 3.07 -13.92 12.30
C GLU A 99 1.76 -14.68 12.56
N ALA A 100 1.11 -14.39 13.69
CA ALA A 100 -0.20 -14.97 14.00
C ALA A 100 -1.26 -14.56 12.97
N GLU A 101 -1.24 -13.31 12.52
CA GLU A 101 -2.14 -12.83 11.46
C GLU A 101 -1.85 -13.52 10.13
N LEU A 102 -0.59 -13.69 9.73
CA LEU A 102 -0.22 -14.46 8.53
C LEU A 102 -0.77 -15.88 8.56
N GLY A 103 -0.69 -16.55 9.72
CA GLY A 103 -1.29 -17.87 9.91
C GLY A 103 -2.81 -17.87 9.67
N ARG A 104 -3.52 -16.82 10.10
CA ARG A 104 -4.96 -16.66 9.84
C ARG A 104 -5.26 -16.41 8.37
N LEU A 105 -4.40 -15.66 7.69
CA LEU A 105 -4.55 -15.33 6.26
C LEU A 105 -4.16 -16.47 5.32
N GLY A 106 -3.60 -17.58 5.83
CA GLY A 106 -3.07 -18.68 5.00
C GLY A 106 -4.10 -19.38 4.10
N SER A 107 -5.40 -19.21 4.34
CA SER A 107 -6.48 -19.72 3.47
C SER A 107 -6.89 -18.75 2.36
N VAL A 108 -6.47 -17.49 2.44
CA VAL A 108 -6.75 -16.47 1.43
C VAL A 108 -5.83 -16.71 0.24
N THR A 109 -6.38 -16.64 -0.97
CA THR A 109 -5.64 -16.90 -2.20
C THR A 109 -5.62 -15.68 -3.11
N TRP A 110 -4.62 -15.64 -4.00
CA TRP A 110 -4.58 -14.68 -5.08
C TRP A 110 -5.61 -15.06 -6.15
N THR A 111 -6.39 -14.09 -6.60
CA THR A 111 -7.44 -14.27 -7.60
C THR A 111 -7.28 -13.29 -8.76
N PRO A 112 -7.64 -13.65 -10.00
CA PRO A 112 -7.58 -12.71 -11.12
C PRO A 112 -8.38 -11.44 -10.84
N SER A 113 -7.80 -10.30 -11.19
CA SER A 113 -8.38 -8.98 -10.98
C SER A 113 -7.91 -8.00 -12.06
N THR A 114 -8.29 -6.74 -11.94
CA THR A 114 -7.92 -5.67 -12.86
C THR A 114 -7.64 -4.38 -12.09
N VAL A 115 -6.60 -3.66 -12.50
CA VAL A 115 -6.30 -2.31 -12.01
C VAL A 115 -6.20 -1.35 -13.19
N VAL A 116 -6.77 -0.16 -13.03
CA VAL A 116 -6.69 0.90 -14.03
C VAL A 116 -5.38 1.67 -13.86
N ILE A 117 -4.57 1.75 -14.91
CA ILE A 117 -3.40 2.62 -14.99
C ILE A 117 -3.53 3.52 -16.22
N ASP A 118 -3.49 4.84 -16.01
CA ASP A 118 -3.63 5.84 -17.08
C ASP A 118 -4.92 5.65 -17.90
N GLY A 119 -6.03 5.30 -17.22
CA GLY A 119 -7.31 5.00 -17.84
C GLY A 119 -7.38 3.65 -18.59
N VAL A 120 -6.34 2.81 -18.51
CA VAL A 120 -6.29 1.50 -19.19
C VAL A 120 -6.36 0.36 -18.18
N ASP A 121 -7.26 -0.58 -18.41
CA ASP A 121 -7.38 -1.81 -17.62
C ASP A 121 -6.13 -2.69 -17.78
N ARG A 122 -5.51 -3.05 -16.65
CA ARG A 122 -4.36 -3.95 -16.58
C ARG A 122 -4.73 -5.24 -15.85
N PRO A 123 -4.45 -6.42 -16.44
CA PRO A 123 -4.58 -7.68 -15.74
C PRO A 123 -3.73 -7.69 -14.47
N ALA A 124 -4.32 -8.16 -13.38
CA ALA A 124 -3.67 -8.22 -12.09
C ALA A 124 -4.11 -9.48 -11.34
N GLU A 125 -3.48 -9.74 -10.21
CA GLU A 125 -3.96 -10.68 -9.21
C GLU A 125 -4.19 -9.92 -7.90
N ALA A 126 -5.30 -10.20 -7.24
CA ALA A 126 -5.66 -9.59 -5.97
C ALA A 126 -5.72 -10.64 -4.86
N PHE A 127 -5.15 -10.27 -3.72
CA PHE A 127 -5.27 -10.94 -2.44
C PHE A 127 -6.20 -10.11 -1.56
N VAL A 128 -7.46 -10.50 -1.46
CA VAL A 128 -8.49 -9.72 -0.76
C VAL A 128 -8.84 -10.41 0.54
N VAL A 129 -8.55 -9.75 1.66
CA VAL A 129 -8.91 -10.25 2.99
C VAL A 129 -10.32 -9.82 3.36
N ASP A 130 -10.60 -8.54 3.12
CA ASP A 130 -11.90 -7.91 3.33
C ASP A 130 -12.03 -6.66 2.44
N GLU A 131 -13.18 -5.99 2.46
CA GLU A 131 -13.47 -4.81 1.61
C GLU A 131 -12.48 -3.65 1.81
N GLN A 132 -11.82 -3.60 2.97
CA GLN A 132 -10.95 -2.49 3.36
C GLN A 132 -9.50 -2.92 3.50
N ARG A 133 -9.14 -4.16 3.16
CA ARG A 133 -7.78 -4.67 3.31
C ARG A 133 -7.44 -5.72 2.26
N TRP A 134 -6.48 -5.37 1.42
CA TRP A 134 -6.13 -6.16 0.26
C TRP A 134 -4.73 -5.83 -0.24
N ALA A 135 -4.19 -6.72 -1.07
CA ALA A 135 -3.02 -6.48 -1.89
C ALA A 135 -3.32 -6.82 -3.35
N VAL A 136 -2.60 -6.17 -4.26
CA VAL A 136 -2.60 -6.49 -5.69
C VAL A 136 -1.17 -6.67 -6.15
N TRP A 137 -0.96 -7.57 -7.11
CA TRP A 137 0.25 -7.68 -7.89
C TRP A 137 -0.11 -7.65 -9.38
N MET A 138 0.75 -7.03 -10.18
CA MET A 138 0.60 -7.01 -11.64
C MET A 138 1.96 -6.90 -12.32
N ASP A 139 2.03 -7.45 -13.53
CA ASP A 139 3.14 -7.26 -14.46
C ASP A 139 2.79 -6.18 -15.47
N VAL A 140 3.60 -5.12 -15.51
CA VAL A 140 3.51 -4.01 -16.45
C VAL A 140 4.77 -3.98 -17.33
N GLY A 141 4.95 -5.05 -18.10
CA GLY A 141 6.00 -5.19 -19.09
C GLY A 141 7.37 -5.51 -18.49
N GLN A 142 8.18 -4.48 -18.22
CA GLN A 142 9.48 -4.64 -17.54
C GLN A 142 9.42 -4.30 -16.05
N GLN A 143 8.22 -4.15 -15.52
CA GLN A 143 7.97 -3.67 -14.17
C GLN A 143 7.00 -4.60 -13.47
N GLN A 144 7.33 -4.94 -12.24
CA GLN A 144 6.47 -5.63 -11.32
C GLN A 144 5.90 -4.59 -10.36
N VAL A 145 4.58 -4.50 -10.27
CA VAL A 145 3.90 -3.52 -9.43
C VAL A 145 3.11 -4.24 -8.37
N ALA A 146 3.21 -3.80 -7.13
CA ALA A 146 2.34 -4.24 -6.05
C ALA A 146 1.65 -3.08 -5.37
N LEU A 147 0.40 -3.29 -5.02
CA LEU A 147 -0.42 -2.36 -4.29
C LEU A 147 -0.82 -2.98 -2.96
N VAL A 148 -0.86 -2.17 -1.91
CA VAL A 148 -1.39 -2.59 -0.61
C VAL A 148 -2.35 -1.51 -0.14
N GLY A 149 -3.64 -1.85 -0.05
CA GLY A 149 -4.69 -0.92 0.33
C GLY A 149 -5.20 -1.18 1.75
N ARG A 150 -5.46 -0.09 2.48
CA ARG A 150 -6.27 -0.10 3.70
C ARG A 150 -7.28 1.05 3.68
N ASP A 151 -8.53 0.77 4.03
CA ASP A 151 -9.62 1.73 4.08
C ASP A 151 -9.90 2.41 2.71
N ILE A 152 -9.50 1.75 1.61
CA ILE A 152 -9.69 2.15 0.22
C ILE A 152 -10.26 0.95 -0.51
N ALA A 153 -11.37 1.12 -1.22
CA ALA A 153 -11.92 0.05 -2.06
C ALA A 153 -10.97 -0.25 -3.23
N LEU A 154 -10.83 -1.53 -3.57
CA LEU A 154 -9.90 -1.98 -4.61
C LEU A 154 -10.17 -1.33 -5.98
N ASP A 155 -11.43 -1.16 -6.35
CA ASP A 155 -11.87 -0.53 -7.60
C ASP A 155 -11.57 0.98 -7.64
N ALA A 156 -11.45 1.63 -6.48
CA ALA A 156 -11.06 3.02 -6.34
C ALA A 156 -9.53 3.25 -6.42
N ALA A 157 -8.71 2.18 -6.33
CA ALA A 157 -7.24 2.26 -6.35
C ALA A 157 -6.67 2.44 -7.78
N ARG A 158 -7.19 3.42 -8.51
CA ARG A 158 -6.77 3.77 -9.86
C ARG A 158 -5.45 4.56 -9.83
N LEU A 159 -4.56 4.25 -10.77
CA LEU A 159 -3.23 4.84 -10.84
C LEU A 159 -3.01 5.62 -12.13
N ARG A 160 -2.04 6.51 -12.07
CA ARG A 160 -1.44 7.18 -13.23
C ARG A 160 0.08 7.09 -13.17
N SER A 161 0.71 7.17 -14.33
CA SER A 161 2.15 7.33 -14.45
C SER A 161 2.53 8.72 -13.94
N ALA A 162 3.45 8.78 -12.97
CA ALA A 162 4.02 10.04 -12.52
C ALA A 162 4.93 10.62 -13.61
N SER A 163 4.92 11.94 -13.76
CA SER A 163 5.87 12.62 -14.65
C SER A 163 7.31 12.53 -14.10
N ASP A 164 8.30 12.79 -14.95
CA ASP A 164 9.70 12.84 -14.50
C ASP A 164 9.94 13.95 -13.46
N ALA A 165 9.26 15.08 -13.62
CA ALA A 165 9.31 16.19 -12.68
C ALA A 165 8.75 15.80 -11.31
N GLU A 166 7.55 15.20 -11.29
CA GLU A 166 6.89 14.72 -10.07
C GLU A 166 7.71 13.62 -9.38
N THR A 167 8.25 12.67 -10.16
CA THR A 167 9.14 11.64 -9.64
C THR A 167 10.37 12.25 -8.96
N ARG A 168 10.95 13.30 -9.56
CA ARG A 168 12.08 14.01 -8.98
C ARG A 168 11.69 14.75 -7.70
N GLU A 169 10.54 15.41 -7.68
CA GLU A 169 10.04 16.12 -6.49
C GLU A 169 9.81 15.18 -5.31
N ILE A 170 9.13 14.05 -5.51
CA ILE A 170 8.89 13.03 -4.48
C ILE A 170 10.23 12.52 -3.92
N ARG A 171 11.21 12.25 -4.79
CA ARG A 171 12.55 11.82 -4.37
C ARG A 171 13.28 12.90 -3.57
N MET A 172 13.24 14.15 -4.02
CA MET A 172 13.90 15.25 -3.30
C MET A 172 13.25 15.53 -1.95
N ALA A 173 11.92 15.44 -1.84
CA ALA A 173 11.20 15.57 -0.58
C ALA A 173 11.65 14.51 0.43
N ALA A 174 11.91 13.28 -0.03
CA ALA A 174 12.39 12.20 0.83
C ALA A 174 13.78 12.46 1.45
N LEU A 175 14.65 13.19 0.73
CA LEU A 175 16.02 13.54 1.16
C LEU A 175 16.09 14.72 2.14
N ARG A 176 15.00 15.46 2.35
CA ARG A 176 14.95 16.65 3.22
C ARG A 176 14.66 16.34 4.69
N VAL A 177 14.62 15.06 5.07
CA VAL A 177 14.23 14.61 6.42
C VAL A 177 15.36 13.86 7.09
#